data_AF-A0A1Z4LTW7-F1
#
_entry.id   AF-A0A1Z4LTW7-F1
#
_cell.length_a   1.000
_cell.length_b   1.000
_cell.length_c   1.000
_cell.angle_alpha   90.00
_cell.angle_beta   90.00
_cell.angle_gamma   90.00
#
_symmetry.space_group_name_H-M   'P 1'
#
loop_
_entity.id
_entity.type
_entity.pdbx_description
1 polymer ?
#
loop_
_entity_poly.entity_id
_entity_poly.type
_entity_poly.pdbx_seq_one_letter_code
_entity_poly.pdbx_strand_id
1 'polypeptide(L)'
;MHLVRNIRLLRKMNNYESIKHLPAEIPAPRQFLRYCFGFDRLTPEEILDEEICFGYSVKCVNLLSKILGIQKKTVRGWGDNPNFEDMPQHARTTCGYVQLALSPEILKRIASSEYVAPRVTANQFINEMLLKGSSYSERLKIVSSTKFRGQYLTLLSETLTISKRTIYEWGRDIELPKMPIYHQHTLAYALAAYRKKQQQGIAA
;
A
#
# COMPACT_ATOMS: atom_id res chain seq x y z
N MET A 1 24.78 13.65 -28.45
CA MET A 1 24.70 13.69 -26.97
C MET A 1 23.32 14.10 -26.40
N HIS A 2 22.43 14.76 -27.16
CA HIS A 2 21.09 15.15 -26.66
C HIS A 2 20.06 14.00 -26.55
N LEU A 3 20.14 12.98 -27.41
CA LEU A 3 19.20 11.85 -27.42
C LEU A 3 19.25 11.01 -26.12
N VAL A 4 20.45 10.77 -25.59
CA VAL A 4 20.67 9.92 -24.39
C VAL A 4 20.14 10.58 -23.11
N ARG A 5 20.15 11.91 -23.02
CA ARG A 5 19.55 12.67 -21.91
C ARG A 5 18.02 12.57 -21.90
N ASN A 6 17.39 12.61 -23.08
CA ASN A 6 15.94 12.46 -23.20
C ASN A 6 15.47 11.03 -22.86
N ILE A 7 16.21 9.99 -23.27
CA ILE A 7 15.88 8.60 -22.91
C ILE A 7 16.03 8.37 -21.39
N ARG A 8 17.04 8.98 -20.74
CA ARG A 8 17.18 8.93 -19.27
C ARG A 8 16.06 9.66 -18.52
N LEU A 9 15.57 10.78 -19.04
CA LEU A 9 14.43 11.50 -18.44
C LEU A 9 13.10 10.75 -18.63
N LEU A 10 12.88 10.14 -19.80
CA LEU A 10 11.72 9.30 -20.08
C LEU A 10 11.68 8.03 -19.20
N ARG A 11 12.83 7.41 -18.92
CA ARG A 11 12.93 6.25 -18.03
C ARG A 11 12.74 6.59 -16.54
N LYS A 12 12.86 7.87 -16.15
CA LYS A 12 12.81 8.35 -14.74
C LYS A 12 11.41 8.72 -14.24
N MET A 13 10.50 9.13 -15.12
CA MET A 13 9.06 9.24 -14.79
C MET A 13 8.34 7.88 -14.78
N ASN A 14 9.05 6.80 -15.16
CA ASN A 14 8.48 5.49 -15.42
C ASN A 14 8.05 4.74 -14.15
N ASN A 15 8.67 5.03 -12.99
CA ASN A 15 8.30 4.37 -11.73
C ASN A 15 6.95 4.84 -11.21
N TYR A 16 6.69 6.15 -11.31
CA TYR A 16 5.40 6.73 -10.93
C TYR A 16 4.26 6.18 -11.80
N GLU A 17 4.42 6.19 -13.12
CA GLU A 17 3.40 5.62 -14.03
C GLU A 17 3.18 4.13 -13.77
N SER A 18 4.22 3.40 -13.35
CA SER A 18 4.11 1.98 -13.01
C SER A 18 3.34 1.70 -11.72
N ILE A 19 3.41 2.59 -10.71
CA ILE A 19 2.71 2.43 -9.42
C ILE A 19 1.31 3.04 -9.42
N LYS A 20 1.05 4.01 -10.31
CA LYS A 20 -0.24 4.71 -10.44
C LYS A 20 -1.42 3.76 -10.64
N HIS A 21 -1.18 2.62 -11.27
CA HIS A 21 -2.20 1.59 -11.54
C HIS A 21 -2.18 0.43 -10.52
N LEU A 22 -1.48 0.58 -9.39
CA LEU A 22 -1.43 -0.42 -8.33
C LEU A 22 -2.15 0.09 -7.08
N PRO A 23 -2.95 -0.76 -6.41
CA PRO A 23 -3.45 -2.04 -6.90
C PRO A 23 -4.47 -1.82 -8.04
N ALA A 24 -4.47 -2.69 -9.05
CA ALA A 24 -5.41 -2.59 -10.17
C ALA A 24 -6.85 -2.90 -9.75
N GLU A 25 -6.99 -3.80 -8.77
CA GLU A 25 -8.25 -4.19 -8.16
C GLU A 25 -8.13 -4.05 -6.65
N ILE A 26 -9.19 -3.52 -6.03
CA ILE A 26 -9.28 -3.39 -4.58
C ILE A 26 -10.27 -4.45 -4.11
N PRO A 27 -9.81 -5.51 -3.42
CA PRO A 27 -10.68 -6.62 -3.00
C PRO A 27 -11.71 -6.14 -1.97
N ALA A 28 -12.89 -6.76 -1.98
CA ALA A 28 -13.82 -6.61 -0.86
C ALA A 28 -13.17 -7.16 0.42
N PRO A 29 -13.46 -6.63 1.62
CA PRO A 29 -12.80 -7.06 2.86
C PRO A 29 -12.92 -8.57 3.11
N ARG A 30 -14.10 -9.15 2.90
CA ARG A 30 -14.33 -10.60 3.02
C ARG A 30 -13.45 -11.42 2.07
N GLN A 31 -13.32 -10.98 0.80
CA GLN A 31 -12.48 -11.67 -0.19
C GLN A 31 -11.01 -11.61 0.21
N PHE A 32 -10.55 -10.45 0.68
CA PHE A 32 -9.19 -10.29 1.18
C PHE A 32 -8.91 -11.19 2.40
N LEU A 33 -9.85 -11.30 3.33
CA LEU A 33 -9.73 -12.18 4.50
C LEU A 33 -9.64 -13.65 4.10
N ARG A 34 -10.51 -14.11 3.20
CA ARG A 34 -10.46 -15.47 2.64
C ARG A 34 -9.12 -15.77 1.98
N TYR A 35 -8.60 -14.82 1.20
CA TYR A 35 -7.26 -14.93 0.60
C TYR A 35 -6.17 -15.06 1.66
N CYS A 36 -6.21 -14.24 2.71
CA CYS A 36 -5.22 -14.29 3.80
C CYS A 36 -5.25 -15.61 4.59
N PHE A 37 -6.44 -16.19 4.77
CA PHE A 37 -6.60 -17.46 5.48
C PHE A 37 -6.40 -18.70 4.59
N GLY A 38 -6.18 -18.52 3.28
CA GLY A 38 -5.94 -19.62 2.35
C GLY A 38 -7.20 -20.43 2.04
N PHE A 39 -8.36 -19.75 2.01
CA PHE A 39 -9.65 -20.36 1.69
C PHE A 39 -9.89 -20.49 0.18
N ASP A 40 -8.90 -20.16 -0.64
CA ASP A 40 -8.95 -20.23 -2.12
C ASP A 40 -9.15 -21.65 -2.66
N ARG A 41 -8.92 -22.67 -1.83
CA ARG A 41 -9.02 -24.09 -2.19
C ARG A 41 -10.21 -24.81 -1.56
N LEU A 42 -11.00 -24.11 -0.76
CA LEU A 42 -12.13 -24.66 -0.03
C LEU A 42 -13.41 -24.56 -0.85
N THR A 43 -14.35 -25.49 -0.64
CA THR A 43 -15.69 -25.40 -1.21
C THR A 43 -16.50 -24.28 -0.53
N PRO A 44 -17.59 -23.78 -1.14
CA PRO A 44 -18.45 -22.79 -0.51
C PRO A 44 -18.95 -23.18 0.89
N GLU A 45 -19.23 -24.47 1.10
CA GLU A 45 -19.68 -25.04 2.37
C GLU A 45 -18.56 -24.98 3.42
N GLU A 46 -17.35 -25.43 3.06
CA GLU A 46 -16.18 -25.39 3.95
C GLU A 46 -15.80 -23.95 4.33
N ILE A 47 -15.92 -23.01 3.39
CA ILE A 47 -15.71 -21.58 3.67
C ILE A 47 -16.73 -21.08 4.69
N LEU A 48 -18.00 -21.47 4.55
CA LEU A 48 -19.05 -21.06 5.48
C LEU A 48 -18.77 -21.62 6.88
N ASP A 49 -18.39 -22.89 7.00
CA ASP A 49 -18.05 -23.55 8.26
C ASP A 49 -16.90 -22.82 8.99
N GLU A 50 -15.87 -22.41 8.25
CA GLU A 50 -14.77 -21.60 8.79
C GLU A 50 -15.21 -20.19 9.20
N GLU A 51 -16.10 -19.56 8.42
CA GLU A 51 -16.59 -18.20 8.70
C GLU A 51 -17.55 -18.13 9.90
N ILE A 52 -18.26 -19.22 10.22
CA ILE A 52 -19.13 -19.33 11.40
C ILE A 52 -18.40 -19.87 12.63
N CYS A 53 -17.18 -20.39 12.47
CA CYS A 53 -16.39 -20.92 13.58
C CYS A 53 -16.12 -19.88 14.67
N PHE A 54 -16.17 -20.35 15.91
CA PHE A 54 -15.90 -19.52 17.07
C PHE A 54 -14.50 -18.89 16.97
N GLY A 55 -14.43 -17.57 17.12
CA GLY A 55 -13.18 -16.81 17.05
C GLY A 55 -12.76 -16.37 15.65
N TYR A 56 -13.47 -16.72 14.58
CA TYR A 56 -13.17 -16.24 13.23
C TYR A 56 -13.17 -14.70 13.14
N SER A 57 -14.22 -14.05 13.66
CA SER A 57 -14.30 -12.58 13.78
C SER A 57 -13.07 -11.98 14.48
N VAL A 58 -12.62 -12.60 15.58
CA VAL A 58 -11.44 -12.14 16.33
C VAL A 58 -10.18 -12.27 15.48
N LYS A 59 -10.03 -13.34 14.70
CA LYS A 59 -8.92 -13.52 13.75
C LYS A 59 -8.94 -12.43 12.68
N CYS A 60 -10.11 -12.13 12.08
CA CYS A 60 -10.26 -11.06 11.07
C CYS A 60 -9.83 -9.69 11.63
N VAL A 61 -10.36 -9.31 12.79
CA VAL A 61 -10.04 -8.03 13.44
C VAL A 61 -8.55 -7.94 13.78
N ASN A 62 -7.96 -9.02 14.28
CA ASN A 62 -6.53 -9.06 14.60
C ASN A 62 -5.66 -8.90 13.35
N LEU A 63 -6.02 -9.59 12.26
CA LEU A 63 -5.28 -9.52 11.00
C LEU A 63 -5.32 -8.11 10.41
N LEU A 64 -6.51 -7.52 10.27
CA LEU A 64 -6.68 -6.16 9.74
C LEU A 64 -5.98 -5.11 10.62
N SER A 65 -6.12 -5.23 11.95
CA SER A 65 -5.44 -4.35 12.90
C SER A 65 -3.92 -4.37 12.72
N LYS A 66 -3.32 -5.56 12.54
CA LYS A 66 -1.87 -5.72 12.36
C LYS A 66 -1.37 -5.17 11.04
N ILE A 67 -2.06 -5.48 9.95
CA ILE A 67 -1.70 -5.03 8.60
C ILE A 67 -1.77 -3.51 8.51
N LEU A 68 -2.87 -2.94 9.00
CA LEU A 68 -3.14 -1.52 8.86
C LEU A 68 -2.43 -0.68 9.93
N GLY A 69 -1.98 -1.30 11.04
CA GLY A 69 -1.51 -0.54 12.20
C GLY A 69 -2.62 0.28 12.87
N ILE A 70 -3.87 -0.16 12.73
CA ILE A 70 -5.07 0.51 13.26
C ILE A 70 -5.56 -0.25 14.50
N GLN A 71 -6.12 0.45 15.48
CA GLN A 71 -6.63 -0.17 16.70
C GLN A 71 -7.79 -1.14 16.40
N LYS A 72 -7.79 -2.29 17.08
CA LYS A 72 -8.87 -3.30 16.96
C LYS A 72 -10.27 -2.71 17.20
N LYS A 73 -10.39 -1.73 18.11
CA LYS A 73 -11.66 -1.03 18.37
C LYS A 73 -12.20 -0.33 17.12
N THR A 74 -11.33 0.36 16.39
CA THR A 74 -11.69 1.02 15.13
C THR A 74 -12.09 0.00 14.07
N VAL A 75 -11.34 -1.09 13.93
CA VAL A 75 -11.64 -2.16 12.96
C VAL A 75 -13.00 -2.80 13.23
N ARG A 76 -13.35 -3.04 14.50
CA ARG A 76 -14.69 -3.55 14.90
C ARG A 76 -15.83 -2.59 14.55
N GLY A 77 -15.55 -1.31 14.40
CA GLY A 77 -16.54 -0.30 14.04
C GLY A 77 -16.82 -0.21 12.55
N TRP A 78 -16.21 -1.06 11.71
CA TRP A 78 -16.40 -1.03 10.25
C TRP A 78 -17.55 -1.92 9.76
N GLY A 79 -18.47 -2.32 10.64
CA GLY A 79 -19.60 -3.17 10.32
C GLY A 79 -19.37 -4.64 10.66
N ASP A 80 -20.35 -5.47 10.28
CA ASP A 80 -20.40 -6.86 10.70
C ASP A 80 -19.35 -7.74 10.03
N ASN A 81 -18.86 -8.72 10.78
CA ASN A 81 -17.94 -9.72 10.25
C ASN A 81 -18.68 -10.70 9.35
N PRO A 82 -18.06 -11.21 8.28
CA PRO A 82 -16.72 -10.86 7.78
C PRO A 82 -16.72 -9.78 6.69
N ASN A 83 -17.79 -9.01 6.56
CA ASN A 83 -18.01 -8.10 5.44
C ASN A 83 -17.29 -6.74 5.61
N PHE A 84 -17.26 -6.19 6.83
CA PHE A 84 -16.66 -4.88 7.14
C PHE A 84 -17.09 -3.77 6.15
N GLU A 85 -18.40 -3.61 5.97
CA GLU A 85 -19.02 -2.77 4.95
C GLU A 85 -18.58 -1.29 5.02
N ASP A 86 -18.32 -0.79 6.21
CA ASP A 86 -17.89 0.60 6.46
C ASP A 86 -16.36 0.77 6.44
N MET A 87 -15.60 -0.25 6.02
CA MET A 87 -14.14 -0.15 5.92
C MET A 87 -13.74 0.99 4.97
N PRO A 88 -12.97 1.99 5.44
CA PRO A 88 -12.58 3.14 4.61
C PRO A 88 -11.77 2.74 3.38
N GLN A 89 -11.91 3.51 2.29
CA GLN A 89 -11.27 3.20 1.02
C GLN A 89 -9.74 3.06 1.13
N HIS A 90 -9.06 3.94 1.86
CA HIS A 90 -7.60 3.86 2.04
C HIS A 90 -7.15 2.57 2.75
N ALA A 91 -7.98 2.03 3.65
CA ALA A 91 -7.71 0.75 4.30
C ALA A 91 -7.89 -0.42 3.32
N ARG A 92 -8.91 -0.37 2.47
CA ARG A 92 -9.11 -1.35 1.38
C ARG A 92 -7.96 -1.30 0.38
N THR A 93 -7.51 -0.12 -0.02
CA THR A 93 -6.32 0.08 -0.88
C THR A 93 -5.09 -0.59 -0.27
N THR A 94 -4.89 -0.44 1.04
CA THR A 94 -3.78 -1.11 1.75
C THR A 94 -3.90 -2.63 1.66
N CYS A 95 -5.10 -3.20 1.81
CA CYS A 95 -5.34 -4.63 1.63
C CYS A 95 -4.98 -5.10 0.20
N GLY A 96 -5.33 -4.32 -0.82
CA GLY A 96 -4.94 -4.59 -2.20
C GLY A 96 -3.42 -4.61 -2.39
N TYR A 97 -2.69 -3.63 -1.83
CA TYR A 97 -1.23 -3.66 -1.87
C TYR A 97 -0.64 -4.86 -1.13
N VAL A 98 -1.22 -5.24 0.02
CA VAL A 98 -0.76 -6.39 0.82
C VAL A 98 -0.89 -7.68 0.02
N GLN A 99 -2.04 -7.90 -0.62
CA GLN A 99 -2.31 -9.07 -1.46
C GLN A 99 -1.31 -9.17 -2.62
N LEU A 100 -0.90 -8.04 -3.21
CA LEU A 100 0.15 -8.02 -4.23
C LEU A 100 1.54 -8.23 -3.64
N ALA A 101 1.88 -7.53 -2.57
CA ALA A 101 3.24 -7.44 -2.03
C ALA A 101 3.69 -8.73 -1.32
N LEU A 102 2.82 -9.32 -0.51
CA LEU A 102 3.21 -10.41 0.37
C LEU A 102 3.07 -11.76 -0.33
N SER A 103 3.79 -12.77 0.19
CA SER A 103 3.61 -14.15 -0.22
C SER A 103 2.57 -14.84 0.68
N PRO A 104 1.94 -15.93 0.22
CA PRO A 104 1.00 -16.71 1.04
C PRO A 104 1.59 -17.14 2.39
N GLU A 105 2.88 -17.45 2.45
CA GLU A 105 3.58 -17.84 3.68
C GLU A 105 3.62 -16.69 4.70
N ILE A 106 3.86 -15.46 4.25
CA ILE A 106 3.85 -14.29 5.13
C ILE A 106 2.43 -14.02 5.63
N LEU A 107 1.42 -14.13 4.77
CA LEU A 107 0.01 -13.90 5.16
C LEU A 107 -0.44 -14.88 6.25
N LYS A 108 -0.06 -16.15 6.15
CA LYS A 108 -0.29 -17.16 7.21
C LYS A 108 0.36 -16.76 8.54
N ARG A 109 1.55 -16.15 8.52
CA ARG A 109 2.23 -15.65 9.73
C ARG A 109 1.55 -14.41 10.35
N ILE A 110 0.82 -13.62 9.57
CA ILE A 110 0.01 -12.52 10.11
C ILE A 110 -1.07 -13.07 11.04
N ALA A 111 -1.71 -14.16 10.64
CA ALA A 111 -2.71 -14.84 11.44
C ALA A 111 -2.13 -15.47 12.72
N SER A 112 -0.87 -15.93 12.71
CA SER A 112 -0.19 -16.56 13.86
C SER A 112 0.48 -15.58 14.83
N SER A 113 0.32 -14.28 14.63
CA SER A 113 0.67 -13.19 15.54
C SER A 113 2.10 -12.63 15.58
N GLU A 114 3.05 -13.18 14.84
CA GLU A 114 4.45 -12.72 14.82
C GLU A 114 4.74 -11.56 13.85
N TYR A 115 3.73 -11.13 13.09
CA TYR A 115 3.92 -10.18 12.03
C TYR A 115 4.03 -8.73 12.52
N VAL A 116 5.07 -8.05 12.06
CA VAL A 116 5.27 -6.60 12.21
C VAL A 116 5.10 -5.95 10.84
N ALA A 117 4.11 -5.06 10.72
CA ALA A 117 3.88 -4.35 9.46
C ALA A 117 5.07 -3.42 9.13
N PRO A 118 5.60 -3.48 7.88
CA PRO A 118 6.72 -2.65 7.47
C PRO A 118 6.30 -1.18 7.41
N ARG A 119 7.26 -0.26 7.55
CA ARG A 119 7.02 1.20 7.51
C ARG A 119 7.98 1.86 6.54
N VAL A 120 7.47 2.83 5.79
CA VAL A 120 8.24 3.70 4.90
C VAL A 120 7.77 5.13 5.10
N THR A 121 8.71 6.05 5.28
CA THR A 121 8.41 7.49 5.39
C THR A 121 8.01 8.08 4.03
N ALA A 122 7.34 9.23 4.04
CA ALA A 122 6.99 9.92 2.80
C ALA A 122 8.24 10.25 1.97
N ASN A 123 9.29 10.78 2.60
CA ASN A 123 10.54 11.10 1.94
C ASN A 123 11.20 9.86 1.31
N GLN A 124 11.26 8.72 2.01
CA GLN A 124 11.79 7.47 1.44
C GLN A 124 10.99 7.02 0.22
N PHE A 125 9.66 7.04 0.30
CA PHE A 125 8.79 6.65 -0.79
C PHE A 125 8.94 7.57 -2.01
N ILE A 126 8.94 8.89 -1.79
CA ILE A 126 9.12 9.89 -2.85
C ILE A 126 10.50 9.75 -3.49
N ASN A 127 11.55 9.53 -2.69
CA ASN A 127 12.88 9.29 -3.23
C ASN A 127 12.92 8.07 -4.15
N GLU A 128 12.32 6.94 -3.73
CA GLU A 128 12.28 5.72 -4.53
C GLU A 128 11.46 5.90 -5.81
N MET A 129 10.32 6.59 -5.75
CA MET A 129 9.39 6.71 -6.87
C MET A 129 9.75 7.83 -7.85
N LEU A 130 10.25 8.97 -7.37
CA LEU A 130 10.48 10.15 -8.22
C LEU A 130 11.95 10.47 -8.45
N LEU A 131 12.84 10.11 -7.51
CA LEU A 131 14.23 10.59 -7.52
C LEU A 131 15.27 9.48 -7.73
N LYS A 132 14.86 8.22 -7.70
CA LYS A 132 15.74 7.07 -7.90
C LYS A 132 16.38 7.11 -9.28
N GLY A 133 17.69 6.85 -9.34
CA GLY A 133 18.48 6.94 -10.57
C GLY A 133 18.82 8.36 -11.03
N SER A 134 18.41 9.40 -10.31
CA SER A 134 18.86 10.79 -10.55
C SER A 134 20.17 11.09 -9.84
N SER A 135 21.06 11.81 -10.52
CA SER A 135 22.29 12.35 -9.93
C SER A 135 21.95 13.44 -8.90
N TYR A 136 22.92 13.81 -8.08
CA TYR A 136 22.75 14.88 -7.10
C TYR A 136 22.29 16.21 -7.73
N SER A 137 22.93 16.63 -8.83
CA SER A 137 22.58 17.87 -9.53
C SER A 137 21.19 17.82 -10.18
N GLU A 138 20.75 16.66 -10.66
CA GLU A 138 19.39 16.46 -11.17
C GLU A 138 18.36 16.51 -10.04
N ARG A 139 18.64 15.85 -8.90
CA ARG A 139 17.77 15.89 -7.72
C ARG A 139 17.56 17.32 -7.24
N LEU A 140 18.62 18.12 -7.15
CA LEU A 140 18.50 19.53 -6.77
C LEU A 140 17.60 20.31 -7.72
N LYS A 141 17.75 20.11 -9.05
CA LYS A 141 16.88 20.76 -10.04
C LYS A 141 15.41 20.34 -9.91
N ILE A 142 15.16 19.06 -9.63
CA ILE A 142 13.81 18.54 -9.43
C ILE A 142 13.21 19.13 -8.16
N VAL A 143 13.88 19.00 -7.02
CA VAL A 143 13.36 19.42 -5.70
C VAL A 143 13.13 20.93 -5.64
N SER A 144 14.00 21.73 -6.27
CA SER A 144 13.85 23.19 -6.36
C SER A 144 12.80 23.65 -7.37
N SER A 145 12.21 22.74 -8.16
CA SER A 145 11.15 23.09 -9.10
C SER A 145 9.85 23.42 -8.39
N THR A 146 9.18 24.49 -8.81
CA THR A 146 7.84 24.86 -8.33
C THR A 146 6.79 23.77 -8.55
N LYS A 147 7.04 22.86 -9.50
CA LYS A 147 6.13 21.74 -9.84
C LYS A 147 6.32 20.51 -8.95
N PHE A 148 7.47 20.36 -8.30
CA PHE A 148 7.80 19.11 -7.58
C PHE A 148 6.85 18.84 -6.43
N ARG A 149 6.42 19.90 -5.72
CA ARG A 149 5.38 19.78 -4.69
C ARG A 149 4.10 19.15 -5.24
N GLY A 150 3.61 19.66 -6.37
CA GLY A 150 2.41 19.11 -7.02
C GLY A 150 2.58 17.65 -7.43
N GLN A 151 3.78 17.26 -7.88
CA GLN A 151 4.09 15.89 -8.29
C GLN A 151 4.04 14.92 -7.12
N TYR A 152 4.78 15.17 -6.04
CA TYR A 152 4.79 14.23 -4.92
C TYR A 152 3.43 14.18 -4.20
N LEU A 153 2.69 15.30 -4.14
CA LEU A 153 1.34 15.29 -3.58
C LEU A 153 0.37 14.46 -4.42
N THR A 154 0.53 14.45 -5.75
CA THR A 154 -0.26 13.59 -6.64
C THR A 154 0.09 12.13 -6.41
N LEU A 155 1.39 11.80 -6.40
CA LEU A 155 1.87 10.45 -6.09
C LEU A 155 1.30 9.92 -4.77
N LEU A 156 1.41 10.68 -3.68
CA LEU A 156 0.91 10.25 -2.37
C LEU A 156 -0.62 10.16 -2.34
N SER A 157 -1.33 11.11 -2.95
CA SER A 157 -2.80 11.14 -2.98
C SER A 157 -3.37 9.91 -3.69
N GLU A 158 -2.79 9.55 -4.83
CA GLU A 158 -3.21 8.38 -5.60
C GLU A 158 -2.83 7.09 -4.86
N THR A 159 -1.59 6.96 -4.40
CA THR A 159 -1.10 5.77 -3.68
C THR A 159 -1.92 5.50 -2.42
N LEU A 160 -2.24 6.54 -1.64
CA LEU A 160 -2.96 6.39 -0.37
C LEU A 160 -4.49 6.44 -0.54
N THR A 161 -4.97 6.77 -1.74
CA THR A 161 -6.39 7.00 -2.04
C THR A 161 -7.04 8.00 -1.07
N ILE A 162 -6.38 9.14 -0.87
CA ILE A 162 -6.85 10.24 -0.02
C ILE A 162 -6.70 11.57 -0.76
N SER A 163 -7.37 12.61 -0.27
CA SER A 163 -7.26 13.93 -0.88
C SER A 163 -5.87 14.55 -0.69
N LYS A 164 -5.40 15.33 -1.67
CA LYS A 164 -4.20 16.17 -1.52
C LYS A 164 -4.32 17.12 -0.32
N ARG A 165 -5.52 17.62 -0.03
CA ARG A 165 -5.79 18.50 1.12
C ARG A 165 -5.40 17.85 2.44
N THR A 166 -5.77 16.58 2.64
CA THR A 166 -5.36 15.80 3.82
C THR A 166 -3.84 15.72 3.94
N ILE A 167 -3.13 15.54 2.82
CA ILE A 167 -1.67 15.46 2.80
C ILE A 167 -1.04 16.82 3.13
N TYR A 168 -1.63 17.93 2.70
CA TYR A 168 -1.17 19.29 3.05
C TYR A 168 -1.17 19.55 4.56
N GLU A 169 -2.12 18.96 5.29
CA GLU A 169 -2.23 19.11 6.74
C GLU A 169 -1.08 18.38 7.48
N TRP A 170 -0.37 17.47 6.80
CA TRP A 170 0.72 16.70 7.40
C TRP A 170 2.06 17.46 7.46
N GLY A 171 2.25 18.47 6.61
CA GLY A 171 3.48 19.23 6.58
C GLY A 171 3.68 20.09 5.33
N ARG A 172 4.59 21.06 5.46
CA ARG A 172 5.05 21.90 4.34
C ARG A 172 6.31 21.36 3.67
N ASP A 173 7.08 20.51 4.34
CA ASP A 173 8.25 19.85 3.75
C ASP A 173 7.88 18.47 3.15
N ILE A 174 8.88 17.82 2.56
CA ILE A 174 8.76 16.47 1.98
C ILE A 174 8.73 15.36 3.04
N GLU A 175 9.11 15.67 4.28
CA GLU A 175 9.14 14.69 5.38
C GLU A 175 7.73 14.38 5.87
N LEU A 176 6.81 15.35 5.77
CA LEU A 176 5.40 15.23 6.20
C LEU A 176 5.31 14.68 7.63
N PRO A 177 5.87 15.39 8.62
CA PRO A 177 6.10 14.86 9.97
C PRO A 177 4.83 14.43 10.71
N LYS A 178 3.66 14.96 10.33
CA LYS A 178 2.37 14.58 10.94
C LYS A 178 1.64 13.48 10.18
N MET A 179 2.28 12.82 9.20
CA MET A 179 1.67 11.71 8.47
C MET A 179 1.37 10.55 9.45
N PRO A 180 0.11 10.09 9.53
CA PRO A 180 -0.26 8.95 10.36
C PRO A 180 0.53 7.69 10.04
N ILE A 181 0.84 6.90 11.08
CA ILE A 181 1.64 5.67 10.98
C ILE A 181 1.01 4.65 10.02
N TYR A 182 -0.32 4.52 10.01
CA TYR A 182 -1.00 3.57 9.11
C TYR A 182 -0.79 3.91 7.62
N HIS A 183 -0.58 5.18 7.26
CA HIS A 183 -0.20 5.54 5.90
C HIS A 183 1.25 5.15 5.58
N GLN A 184 2.16 5.15 6.56
CA GLN A 184 3.53 4.63 6.36
C GLN A 184 3.53 3.12 6.07
N HIS A 185 2.59 2.38 6.66
CA HIS A 185 2.36 0.98 6.35
C HIS A 185 1.89 0.81 4.90
N THR A 186 0.90 1.61 4.46
CA THR A 186 0.44 1.62 3.06
C THR A 186 1.58 1.90 2.08
N LEU A 187 2.41 2.92 2.32
CA LEU A 187 3.54 3.24 1.45
C LEU A 187 4.56 2.09 1.36
N ALA A 188 4.78 1.38 2.48
CA ALA A 188 5.67 0.23 2.50
C ALA A 188 5.14 -0.93 1.64
N TYR A 189 3.84 -1.25 1.75
CA TYR A 189 3.21 -2.27 0.91
C TYR A 189 3.16 -1.87 -0.56
N ALA A 190 2.87 -0.60 -0.85
CA ALA A 190 2.86 -0.09 -2.22
C ALA A 190 4.24 -0.23 -2.88
N LEU A 191 5.31 0.12 -2.15
CA LEU A 191 6.68 -0.05 -2.61
C LEU A 191 7.05 -1.53 -2.82
N ALA A 192 6.64 -2.42 -1.92
CA ALA A 192 6.88 -3.85 -2.05
C ALA A 192 6.12 -4.47 -3.23
N ALA A 193 4.85 -4.10 -3.43
CA ALA A 193 4.04 -4.52 -4.57
C ALA A 193 4.66 -4.07 -5.90
N TYR A 194 5.09 -2.80 -5.97
CA TYR A 194 5.81 -2.27 -7.14
C TYR A 194 7.08 -3.08 -7.44
N ARG A 195 7.92 -3.35 -6.43
CA ARG A 195 9.16 -4.13 -6.59
C ARG A 195 8.89 -5.55 -7.09
N LYS A 196 7.88 -6.22 -6.56
CA LYS A 196 7.48 -7.57 -6.99
C LYS A 196 7.02 -7.58 -8.45
N LYS A 197 6.23 -6.59 -8.87
CA LYS A 197 5.79 -6.43 -10.27
C LYS A 197 6.98 -6.20 -11.21
N GLN A 198 7.95 -5.38 -10.81
CA GLN A 198 9.16 -5.16 -11.60
C GLN A 198 9.97 -6.46 -11.77
N GLN A 199 10.08 -7.29 -10.74
CA GLN A 199 10.77 -8.59 -10.83
C GLN A 199 10.05 -9.57 -11.76
N GLN A 200 8.72 -9.63 -11.70
CA GLN A 200 7.91 -10.49 -12.59
C GLN A 200 7.99 -10.05 -14.05
N GLY A 201 8.05 -8.75 -14.33
CA GLY A 201 8.23 -8.22 -15.70
C GLY A 201 9.65 -8.36 -16.26
N ILE A 202 10.64 -8.72 -15.44
CA ILE A 202 12.02 -9.02 -15.89
C ILE A 202 12.20 -10.52 -16.15
N ALA A 203 11.35 -11.36 -15.55
CA ALA A 203 11.40 -12.82 -15.68
C ALA A 203 10.48 -13.39 -16.78
N ALA A 204 9.79 -12.53 -17.52
CA ALA A 204 8.94 -12.84 -18.68
C ALA A 204 9.62 -12.33 -19.96
#